data_AF-A0A3B9SKJ0-F1
#
_entry.id   AF-A0A3B9SKJ0-F1
#
_cell.length_a   1.000
_cell.length_b   1.000
_cell.length_c   1.000
_cell.angle_alpha   90.00
_cell.angle_beta   90.00
_cell.angle_gamma   90.00
#
_symmetry.space_group_name_H-M   'P 1'
#
loop_
_entity.id
_entity.type
_entity.pdbx_description
1 polymer ?
#
loop_
_entity_poly.entity_id
_entity_poly.type
_entity_poly.pdbx_seq_one_letter_code
_entity_poly.pdbx_strand_id
1 'polypeptide(L)'
;MECTVTGRWVLMPTTRYEFTADSLVYTIYSSNGAFGSMADAIPNPHTWYMDGDSIVIDLNFGNISKQYVEFSCDCNVMAWTSDQFQGPYTGYLWKEGHDTATCK
;
A
#
# COMPACT_ATOMS: atom_id res chain seq x y z
N MET A 1 0.00 10.60 -18.23
CA MET A 1 -0.73 9.70 -17.32
C MET A 1 -0.19 9.99 -15.94
N GLU A 2 -1.05 10.31 -14.98
CA GLU A 2 -0.62 10.55 -13.60
C GLU A 2 -0.67 9.22 -12.83
N CYS A 3 0.37 8.90 -12.08
CA CYS A 3 0.40 7.71 -11.23
C CYS A 3 -0.60 7.88 -10.07
N THR A 4 -1.25 6.79 -9.65
CA THR A 4 -2.22 6.82 -8.55
C THR A 4 -2.04 5.65 -7.60
N VAL A 5 -2.30 5.92 -6.32
CA VAL A 5 -2.31 4.92 -5.25
C VAL A 5 -3.47 3.95 -5.40
N THR A 6 -4.60 4.35 -6.00
CA THR A 6 -5.76 3.46 -6.17
C THR A 6 -5.37 2.18 -6.93
N GLY A 7 -5.81 1.04 -6.40
CA GLY A 7 -5.57 -0.31 -6.93
C GLY A 7 -4.87 -1.22 -5.92
N ARG A 8 -4.39 -2.36 -6.43
CA ARG A 8 -3.80 -3.44 -5.61
C ARG A 8 -2.29 -3.40 -5.65
N TRP A 9 -1.69 -3.45 -4.48
CA TRP A 9 -0.26 -3.31 -4.26
C TRP A 9 0.23 -4.39 -3.31
N VAL A 10 1.26 -5.12 -3.70
CA VAL A 10 1.84 -6.21 -2.93
C VAL A 10 3.16 -5.73 -2.33
N LEU A 11 3.21 -5.67 -1.01
CA LEU A 11 4.44 -5.54 -0.25
C LEU A 11 4.89 -6.95 0.10
N MET A 12 5.99 -7.41 -0.52
CA MET A 12 6.73 -8.66 -0.22
C MET A 12 5.86 -9.84 0.24
N PRO A 13 5.82 -10.98 -0.50
CA PRO A 13 4.65 -11.75 -0.95
C PRO A 13 3.50 -12.07 0.06
N THR A 14 3.57 -11.60 1.29
CA THR A 14 2.66 -11.86 2.38
C THR A 14 1.64 -10.76 2.62
N THR A 15 1.80 -9.54 2.07
CA THR A 15 0.88 -8.43 2.34
C THR A 15 0.42 -7.75 1.05
N ARG A 16 -0.90 -7.64 0.88
CA ARG A 16 -1.53 -6.86 -0.20
C ARG A 16 -2.35 -5.73 0.39
N TYR A 17 -2.17 -4.54 -0.16
CA TYR A 17 -3.04 -3.39 0.05
C TYR A 17 -3.94 -3.20 -1.17
N GLU A 18 -5.23 -3.03 -0.96
CA GLU A 18 -6.19 -2.66 -2.00
C GLU A 18 -6.79 -1.29 -1.63
N PHE A 19 -6.28 -0.24 -2.28
CA PHE A 19 -6.76 1.13 -2.14
C PHE A 19 -7.87 1.39 -3.13
N THR A 20 -9.05 1.76 -2.65
CA THR A 20 -10.24 1.97 -3.46
C THR A 20 -10.49 3.44 -3.76
N ALA A 21 -11.35 3.72 -4.74
CA ALA A 21 -11.71 5.09 -5.13
C ALA A 21 -12.62 5.80 -4.10
N ASP A 22 -13.26 5.05 -3.20
CA ASP A 22 -14.10 5.54 -2.10
C ASP A 22 -13.31 5.71 -0.78
N SER A 23 -11.99 5.91 -0.88
CA SER A 23 -11.12 6.19 0.26
C SER A 23 -11.06 5.08 1.32
N LEU A 24 -11.21 3.81 0.90
CA LEU A 24 -10.99 2.64 1.75
C LEU A 24 -9.71 1.90 1.36
N VAL A 25 -8.99 1.39 2.36
CA VAL A 25 -7.83 0.52 2.15
C VAL A 25 -8.08 -0.81 2.86
N TYR A 26 -7.79 -1.89 2.14
CA TYR A 26 -7.90 -3.26 2.60
C TYR A 26 -6.52 -3.91 2.61
N THR A 27 -6.02 -4.23 3.80
CA THR A 27 -4.80 -5.01 4.06
C THR A 27 -5.12 -6.51 4.17
N ILE A 28 -4.57 -7.30 3.27
CA ILE A 28 -4.87 -8.72 3.15
C ILE A 28 -3.55 -9.47 3.26
N TYR A 29 -3.50 -10.42 4.17
CA TYR A 29 -2.31 -11.20 4.45
C TYR A 29 -2.38 -12.57 3.77
N SER A 30 -1.22 -13.07 3.34
CA SER A 30 -1.02 -14.38 2.76
C SER A 30 0.25 -15.00 3.34
N SER A 31 0.29 -16.33 3.45
CA SER A 31 1.52 -17.06 3.80
C SER A 31 2.31 -17.54 2.58
N ASN A 32 1.73 -17.48 1.39
CA ASN A 32 2.28 -18.09 0.18
C ASN A 32 2.13 -17.23 -1.10
N GLY A 33 1.67 -15.98 -0.99
CA GLY A 33 1.42 -15.10 -2.12
C GLY A 33 0.05 -15.26 -2.78
N ALA A 34 -0.75 -16.26 -2.40
CA ALA A 34 -2.15 -16.34 -2.79
C ALA A 34 -2.98 -15.47 -1.84
N PHE A 35 -3.45 -14.33 -2.32
CA PHE A 35 -4.27 -13.40 -1.54
C PHE A 35 -5.76 -13.74 -1.65
N GLY A 36 -6.46 -13.61 -0.53
CA GLY A 36 -7.92 -13.72 -0.49
C GLY A 36 -8.64 -12.52 -1.10
N SER A 37 -9.93 -12.45 -0.82
CA SER A 37 -10.80 -11.35 -1.18
C SER A 37 -10.72 -10.19 -0.19
N MET A 38 -11.41 -9.09 -0.47
CA MET A 38 -11.58 -7.97 0.48
C MET A 38 -12.29 -8.38 1.77
N ALA A 39 -13.05 -9.48 1.77
CA ALA A 39 -13.68 -10.02 2.99
C ALA A 39 -12.68 -10.66 3.96
N ASP A 40 -11.50 -11.03 3.47
CA ASP A 40 -10.42 -11.64 4.27
C ASP A 40 -9.47 -10.57 4.86
N ALA A 41 -9.79 -9.29 4.66
CA ALA A 41 -8.94 -8.18 5.05
C ALA A 41 -9.00 -7.97 6.57
N ILE A 42 -7.83 -7.83 7.21
CA ILE A 42 -7.71 -7.65 8.66
C ILE A 42 -6.68 -6.54 8.94
N PRO A 43 -6.94 -5.56 9.84
CA PRO A 43 -8.17 -5.33 10.60
C PRO A 43 -9.23 -4.47 9.85
N ASN A 44 -9.27 -4.60 8.51
CA ASN A 44 -9.91 -3.69 7.55
C ASN A 44 -11.44 -3.62 7.51
N PRO A 45 -12.00 -2.59 6.83
CA PRO A 45 -11.27 -1.50 6.16
C PRO A 45 -10.90 -0.33 7.05
N HIS A 46 -9.83 0.36 6.64
CA HIS A 46 -9.46 1.67 7.14
C HIS A 46 -9.74 2.75 6.10
N THR A 47 -9.96 3.97 6.55
CA THR A 47 -10.04 5.11 5.64
C THR A 47 -8.64 5.59 5.26
N TRP A 48 -8.45 6.01 4.01
CA TRP A 48 -7.21 6.61 3.55
C TRP A 48 -7.46 7.86 2.69
N TYR A 49 -6.46 8.74 2.64
CA TYR A 49 -6.44 9.90 1.76
C TYR A 49 -5.01 10.30 1.41
N MET A 50 -4.86 11.17 0.41
CA MET A 50 -3.58 11.83 0.11
C MET A 50 -3.50 13.16 0.87
N ASP A 51 -2.37 13.39 1.54
CA ASP A 51 -1.95 14.67 2.11
C ASP A 51 -0.67 15.11 1.39
N GLY A 52 -0.85 15.89 0.31
CA GLY A 52 0.21 16.16 -0.67
C GLY A 52 0.70 14.85 -1.29
N ASP A 53 2.00 14.59 -1.15
CA ASP A 53 2.67 13.39 -1.67
C ASP A 53 2.66 12.22 -0.68
N SER A 54 1.89 12.31 0.41
CA SER A 54 1.82 11.25 1.42
C SER A 54 0.47 10.54 1.42
N ILE A 55 0.50 9.21 1.48
CA ILE A 55 -0.66 8.42 1.90
C ILE A 55 -0.82 8.60 3.42
N VAL A 56 -2.04 8.88 3.85
CA VAL A 56 -2.44 8.81 5.25
C VAL A 56 -3.52 7.74 5.40
N ILE A 57 -3.28 6.77 6.27
CA ILE A 57 -4.26 5.73 6.66
C ILE A 57 -4.67 6.00 8.11
N ASP A 58 -5.96 6.17 8.35
CA ASP A 58 -6.51 6.25 9.71
C ASP A 58 -6.64 4.83 10.29
N LEU A 59 -5.77 4.50 11.24
CA LEU A 59 -5.76 3.20 11.91
C LEU A 59 -6.82 3.12 13.03
N ASN A 60 -7.70 4.12 13.13
CA ASN A 60 -8.67 4.37 14.19
C ASN A 60 -8.03 4.68 15.54
N PHE A 61 -8.86 5.11 16.49
CA PHE A 61 -8.47 5.41 17.87
C PHE A 61 -7.36 6.47 18.00
N GLY A 62 -7.37 7.45 17.09
CA GLY A 62 -6.39 8.55 17.07
C GLY A 62 -5.01 8.16 16.53
N ASN A 63 -4.87 6.95 15.98
CA ASN A 63 -3.63 6.49 15.37
C ASN A 63 -3.70 6.66 13.85
N ILE A 64 -2.63 7.19 13.26
CA ILE A 64 -2.49 7.31 11.81
C ILE A 64 -1.18 6.70 11.35
N SER A 65 -1.19 6.18 10.13
CA SER A 65 -0.01 5.79 9.38
C SER A 65 0.20 6.80 8.26
N LYS A 66 1.34 7.48 8.22
CA LYS A 66 1.69 8.43 7.16
C LYS A 66 2.94 7.98 6.40
N GLN A 67 2.82 7.84 5.08
CA GLN A 67 3.89 7.38 4.20
C GLN A 67 4.05 8.34 3.01
N TYR A 68 5.24 8.90 2.81
CA TYR A 68 5.60 9.59 1.57
C TYR A 68 5.68 8.61 0.41
N VAL A 69 5.16 8.98 -0.76
CA VAL A 69 5.04 8.09 -1.91
C VAL A 69 5.84 8.57 -3.10
N GLU A 70 6.61 7.66 -3.69
CA GLU A 70 7.24 7.86 -4.99
C GLU A 70 6.89 6.69 -5.92
N PHE A 71 6.53 7.00 -7.16
CA PHE A 71 6.24 6.00 -8.18
C PHE A 71 7.41 5.82 -9.12
N SER A 72 7.66 4.58 -9.52
CA SER A 72 8.63 4.19 -10.54
C SER A 72 8.06 3.09 -11.44
N CYS A 73 8.83 2.67 -12.45
CA CYS A 73 8.48 1.55 -13.33
C CYS A 73 7.11 1.72 -14.02
N ASP A 74 6.88 2.89 -14.63
CA ASP A 74 5.61 3.24 -15.27
C ASP A 74 4.40 3.12 -14.31
N CYS A 75 4.57 3.61 -13.08
CA CYS A 75 3.60 3.55 -11.99
C CYS A 75 3.29 2.13 -11.48
N ASN A 76 4.14 1.13 -11.75
CA ASN A 76 3.95 -0.23 -11.26
C ASN A 76 4.69 -0.53 -9.96
N VAL A 77 5.59 0.35 -9.54
CA VAL A 77 6.31 0.24 -8.27
C VAL A 77 6.08 1.52 -7.48
N MET A 78 5.77 1.36 -6.20
CA MET A 78 5.52 2.43 -5.26
C MET A 78 6.48 2.26 -4.08
N ALA A 79 7.42 3.19 -3.94
CA ALA A 79 8.19 3.34 -2.72
C ALA A 79 7.32 4.10 -1.72
N TRP A 80 7.16 3.55 -0.52
CA TRP A 80 6.43 4.21 0.57
C TRP A 80 7.37 4.41 1.77
N THR A 81 7.67 5.64 2.12
CA THR A 81 8.67 5.97 3.15
C THR A 81 7.97 6.55 4.37
N SER A 82 8.29 6.02 5.55
CA SER A 82 7.77 6.47 6.84
C SER A 82 8.91 6.73 7.81
N ASP A 83 8.83 7.82 8.55
CA ASP A 83 9.70 8.17 9.67
C ASP A 83 9.08 7.82 11.04
N GLN A 84 7.83 7.34 11.06
CA GLN A 84 7.04 7.15 12.27
C GLN A 84 7.45 5.95 13.14
N PHE A 85 8.26 5.00 12.62
CA PHE A 85 8.59 3.76 13.34
C PHE A 85 10.09 3.46 13.34
N GLN A 86 10.74 3.66 14.50
CA GLN A 86 12.13 3.21 14.79
C GLN A 86 13.22 3.73 13.82
N GLY A 87 12.94 4.81 13.08
CA GLY A 87 13.82 5.41 12.08
C GLY A 87 13.15 5.46 10.69
N PRO A 88 13.81 6.05 9.69
CA PRO A 88 13.30 6.05 8.32
C PRO A 88 13.24 4.61 7.79
N TYR A 89 12.03 4.17 7.45
CA TYR A 89 11.76 2.90 6.77
C TYR A 89 11.16 3.18 5.39
N THR A 90 11.73 2.55 4.37
CA THR A 90 11.15 2.54 3.02
C THR A 90 10.79 1.10 2.67
N GLY A 91 9.51 0.87 2.41
CA GLY A 91 9.06 -0.34 1.73
C GLY A 91 8.85 -0.10 0.24
N TYR A 92 8.82 -1.18 -0.53
CA TYR A 92 8.49 -1.15 -1.94
C TYR A 92 7.26 -2.02 -2.15
N LEU A 93 6.27 -1.49 -2.86
CA LEU A 93 5.08 -2.23 -3.24
C LEU A 93 5.00 -2.30 -4.75
N TRP A 94 4.65 -3.48 -5.26
CA TRP A 94 4.45 -3.72 -6.68
C TRP A 94 2.97 -3.82 -6.98
N LYS A 95 2.51 -3.27 -8.12
CA LYS A 95 1.16 -3.55 -8.61
C LYS A 95 0.95 -5.07 -8.67
N GLU A 96 -0.20 -5.53 -8.19
CA GLU A 96 -0.51 -6.97 -8.18
C GLU A 96 -0.39 -7.53 -9.62
N GLY A 97 0.45 -8.58 -9.77
CA GLY A 97 0.76 -9.20 -11.07
C GLY A 97 1.95 -8.60 -11.83
N HIS A 98 2.59 -7.53 -11.34
CA HIS A 98 3.81 -6.98 -11.94
C HIS A 98 5.03 -7.89 -11.68
N ASP A 99 5.86 -8.08 -12.71
CA ASP A 99 7.08 -8.89 -12.60
C ASP A 99 8.20 -8.12 -11.88
N THR A 100 8.48 -8.55 -10.65
CA THR A 100 9.51 -7.97 -9.77
C THR A 100 10.95 -8.18 -10.27
N ALA A 101 11.17 -8.99 -11.32
CA ALA A 101 12.49 -9.17 -11.92
C ALA A 101 12.89 -8.04 -12.87
N THR A 102 11.92 -7.34 -13.47
CA THR A 102 12.16 -6.40 -14.58
C THR A 102 12.36 -4.95 -14.14
N CYS A 103 11.86 -4.58 -12.95
CA CYS A 103 12.06 -3.25 -12.37
C CYS A 103 11.92 -3.33 -10.84
N LYS A 104 12.92 -2.83 -10.11
CA LYS A 104 13.02 -2.85 -8.64
C LYS A 104 13.30 -1.46 -8.10
#